data_AF-A0ABD5KMB2-F1
#
_entry.id   AF-A0ABD5KMB2-F1
#
_cell.length_a   1.000
_cell.length_b   1.000
_cell.length_c   1.000
_cell.angle_alpha   90.00
_cell.angle_beta   90.00
_cell.angle_gamma   90.00
#
_symmetry.space_group_name_H-M   'P 1'
#
loop_
_entity.id
_entity.type
_entity.pdbx_description
1 polymer ?
#
loop_
_entity_poly.entity_id
_entity_poly.type
_entity_poly.pdbx_seq_one_letter_code
_entity_poly.pdbx_strand_id
1 'polypeptide(L)'
;MEADSHNRDRADYNTHKVSCLNSTRTSKENIAMLERKYGKGSDVRRVRVEVEFPRGESETFIALEVAEFVAKDVTLEPVGDTLIIGCDVARFGDDETSMYAGIGPVTVGEYHHFKKDTMVTAGWVLNLIRELLPQYPEVVHTRIRIDDTRVGGGVTDRLNEIIAEEGLPYEVIPINNGSSSLDEHYGILGAEMWAFIKGLLEQNMSNDMNNDPAVLQLPDDDVLSPN
;
A
#
# COMPACT_ATOMS: atom_id res chain seq x y z
N MET A 1 -11.60 15.95 -26.12
CA MET A 1 -12.77 16.71 -26.60
C MET A 1 -13.74 17.07 -25.48
N GLU A 2 -13.80 16.32 -24.36
CA GLU A 2 -14.80 16.57 -23.29
C GLU A 2 -14.44 17.68 -22.28
N ALA A 3 -13.16 17.88 -21.94
CA ALA A 3 -12.79 18.84 -20.89
C ALA A 3 -13.05 20.31 -21.26
N ASP A 4 -12.83 20.70 -22.53
CA ASP A 4 -13.00 22.08 -22.98
C ASP A 4 -14.46 22.56 -22.94
N SER A 5 -15.42 21.65 -23.14
CA SER A 5 -16.87 21.95 -23.09
C SER A 5 -17.36 22.38 -21.69
N HIS A 6 -16.62 22.02 -20.63
CA HIS A 6 -16.95 22.36 -19.25
C HIS A 6 -16.22 23.63 -18.76
N ASN A 7 -15.26 24.14 -19.53
CA ASN A 7 -14.44 25.31 -19.21
C ASN A 7 -14.48 26.36 -20.34
N ARG A 8 -13.64 26.21 -21.37
CA ARG A 8 -13.37 27.22 -22.41
C ARG A 8 -14.57 27.44 -23.35
N ASP A 9 -15.26 26.36 -23.72
CA ASP A 9 -16.29 26.38 -24.75
C ASP A 9 -17.71 26.30 -24.13
N ARG A 10 -17.86 26.57 -22.81
CA ARG A 10 -19.13 26.40 -22.07
C ARG A 10 -20.32 27.15 -22.68
N ALA A 11 -20.04 28.22 -23.43
CA ALA A 11 -21.06 29.07 -24.05
C ALA A 11 -21.78 28.35 -25.21
N ASP A 12 -21.15 27.34 -25.80
CA ASP A 12 -21.67 26.59 -26.95
C ASP A 12 -22.43 25.31 -26.54
N TYR A 13 -22.46 24.98 -25.25
CA TYR A 13 -23.07 23.74 -24.74
C TYR A 13 -24.10 23.99 -23.63
N ASN A 14 -25.17 23.20 -23.63
CA ASN A 14 -26.09 23.09 -22.50
C ASN A 14 -25.70 21.91 -21.62
N THR A 15 -25.33 22.19 -20.36
CA THR A 15 -24.95 21.15 -19.40
C THR A 15 -26.19 20.58 -18.71
N HIS A 16 -26.39 19.27 -18.83
CA HIS A 16 -27.42 18.54 -18.09
C HIS A 16 -26.77 17.64 -17.05
N LYS A 17 -27.00 17.95 -15.77
CA LYS A 17 -26.51 17.15 -14.65
C LYS A 17 -27.60 16.21 -14.15
N VAL A 18 -27.36 14.91 -14.24
CA VAL A 18 -28.30 13.88 -13.75
C VAL A 18 -27.65 13.12 -12.60
N SER A 19 -27.84 13.61 -11.38
CA SER A 19 -27.37 12.90 -10.18
C SER A 19 -28.17 11.62 -9.96
N CYS A 20 -27.48 10.59 -9.47
CA CYS A 20 -28.07 9.35 -8.97
C CYS A 20 -29.12 9.58 -7.87
N LEU A 21 -29.00 10.66 -7.08
CA LEU A 21 -29.97 11.01 -6.03
C LEU A 21 -31.35 11.37 -6.59
N ASN A 22 -31.38 11.91 -7.81
CA ASN A 22 -32.59 12.40 -8.46
C ASN A 22 -33.15 11.39 -9.48
N SER A 23 -32.47 10.26 -9.68
CA SER A 23 -32.84 9.23 -10.65
C SER A 23 -33.66 8.14 -9.97
N THR A 24 -34.84 7.86 -10.53
CA THR A 24 -35.69 6.73 -10.09
C THR A 24 -35.10 5.36 -10.46
N ARG A 25 -34.08 5.33 -11.32
CA ARG A 25 -33.45 4.11 -11.85
C ARG A 25 -32.20 3.70 -11.08
N THR A 26 -31.75 4.51 -10.14
CA THR A 26 -30.51 4.22 -9.39
C THR A 26 -30.82 3.47 -8.11
N SER A 27 -29.99 2.46 -7.80
CA SER A 27 -30.11 1.70 -6.55
C SER A 27 -29.82 2.61 -5.36
N LYS A 28 -30.84 2.86 -4.53
CA LYS A 28 -30.71 3.59 -3.27
C LYS A 28 -29.79 2.86 -2.30
N GLU A 29 -29.79 1.54 -2.37
CA GLU A 29 -28.86 0.68 -1.62
C GLU A 29 -27.42 0.95 -2.06
N ASN A 30 -27.15 1.06 -3.37
CA ASN A 30 -25.82 1.39 -3.90
C ASN A 30 -25.36 2.80 -3.48
N ILE A 31 -26.28 3.77 -3.41
CA ILE A 31 -25.96 5.12 -2.94
C ILE A 31 -25.63 5.11 -1.44
N ALA A 32 -26.47 4.49 -0.63
CA ALA A 32 -26.25 4.36 0.81
C ALA A 32 -24.98 3.54 1.11
N MET A 33 -24.69 2.56 0.26
CA MET A 33 -23.49 1.74 0.26
C MET A 33 -22.24 2.59 -0.01
N LEU A 34 -22.22 3.42 -1.05
CA LEU A 34 -21.12 4.32 -1.34
C LEU A 34 -20.95 5.39 -0.25
N GLU A 35 -22.06 5.85 0.33
CA GLU A 35 -22.08 6.74 1.50
C GLU A 35 -21.49 6.11 2.75
N ARG A 36 -21.74 4.82 3.01
CA ARG A 36 -21.12 4.07 4.10
C ARG A 36 -19.64 3.82 3.83
N LYS A 37 -19.31 3.33 2.62
CA LYS A 37 -17.97 2.89 2.22
C LYS A 37 -16.95 4.04 2.19
N TYR A 38 -17.35 5.21 1.69
CA TYR A 38 -16.43 6.33 1.49
C TYR A 38 -16.85 7.59 2.25
N GLY A 39 -17.92 7.53 3.06
CA GLY A 39 -18.46 8.71 3.72
C GLY A 39 -19.22 9.65 2.79
N LYS A 40 -20.14 10.42 3.36
CA LYS A 40 -21.00 11.36 2.62
C LYS A 40 -20.23 12.49 1.93
N GLY A 41 -19.01 12.78 2.42
CA GLY A 41 -18.12 13.80 1.87
C GLY A 41 -17.17 13.32 0.78
N SER A 42 -16.93 12.02 0.58
CA SER A 42 -15.86 11.59 -0.33
C SER A 42 -16.01 12.06 -1.76
N ASP A 43 -14.87 12.21 -2.42
CA ASP A 43 -14.81 12.42 -3.85
C ASP A 43 -15.38 11.23 -4.63
N VAL A 44 -15.30 10.00 -4.09
CA VAL A 44 -15.94 8.83 -4.69
C VAL A 44 -17.46 9.01 -4.78
N ARG A 45 -18.13 9.44 -3.70
CA ARG A 45 -19.57 9.72 -3.73
C ARG A 45 -19.88 10.93 -4.60
N ARG A 46 -19.09 11.99 -4.49
CA ARG A 46 -19.24 13.22 -5.29
C ARG A 46 -19.24 12.92 -6.79
N VAL A 47 -18.30 12.11 -7.26
CA VAL A 47 -18.18 11.73 -8.68
C VAL A 47 -19.24 10.69 -9.06
N ARG A 48 -19.34 9.58 -8.32
CA ARG A 48 -20.15 8.41 -8.73
C ARG A 48 -21.64 8.56 -8.43
N VAL A 49 -22.03 9.40 -7.47
CA VAL A 49 -23.44 9.61 -7.07
C VAL A 49 -23.90 11.01 -7.44
N GLU A 50 -23.13 12.03 -7.06
CA GLU A 50 -23.53 13.42 -7.25
C GLU A 50 -23.23 13.92 -8.65
N VAL A 51 -22.35 13.25 -9.41
CA VAL A 51 -21.86 13.68 -10.74
C VAL A 51 -21.27 15.09 -10.65
N GLU A 52 -20.49 15.31 -9.60
CA GLU A 52 -19.73 16.53 -9.35
C GLU A 52 -18.24 16.25 -9.52
N PHE A 53 -17.47 17.26 -9.92
CA PHE A 53 -16.02 17.16 -9.96
C PHE A 53 -15.44 16.90 -8.57
N PRO A 54 -14.39 16.07 -8.43
CA PRO A 54 -13.72 15.85 -7.15
C PRO A 54 -13.16 17.16 -6.58
N ARG A 55 -13.02 17.23 -5.25
CA ARG A 55 -12.46 18.40 -4.54
C ARG A 55 -10.94 18.38 -4.51
N GLY A 56 -10.36 17.20 -4.35
CA GLY A 56 -8.91 16.99 -4.45
C GLY A 56 -8.46 16.83 -5.90
N GLU A 57 -7.15 16.91 -6.13
CA GLU A 57 -6.57 16.52 -7.41
C GLU A 57 -6.98 15.07 -7.72
N SER A 58 -7.58 14.85 -8.88
CA SER A 58 -8.06 13.55 -9.38
C SER A 58 -6.95 12.52 -9.65
N GLU A 59 -5.73 12.79 -9.19
CA GLU A 59 -4.48 12.13 -9.55
C GLU A 59 -3.92 11.24 -8.42
N THR A 60 -4.69 10.96 -7.35
CA THR A 60 -4.25 10.04 -6.29
C THR A 60 -4.55 8.59 -6.67
N PHE A 61 -3.51 7.75 -6.68
CA PHE A 61 -3.64 6.36 -7.12
C PHE A 61 -4.40 5.48 -6.11
N ILE A 62 -4.17 5.70 -4.81
CA ILE A 62 -4.88 5.07 -3.69
C ILE A 62 -5.60 6.18 -2.94
N ALA A 63 -6.92 6.03 -2.75
CA ALA A 63 -7.70 6.99 -1.98
C ALA A 63 -7.34 6.90 -0.49
N LEU A 64 -7.14 8.05 0.16
CA LEU A 64 -6.73 8.11 1.57
C LEU A 64 -7.73 7.38 2.47
N GLU A 65 -9.04 7.54 2.21
CA GLU A 65 -10.09 6.92 3.02
C GLU A 65 -10.02 5.39 3.02
N VAL A 66 -9.55 4.81 1.90
CA VAL A 66 -9.37 3.36 1.76
C VAL A 66 -8.18 2.89 2.59
N ALA A 67 -7.08 3.63 2.59
CA ALA A 67 -5.90 3.32 3.39
C ALA A 67 -6.19 3.49 4.89
N GLU A 68 -6.85 4.58 5.29
CA GLU A 68 -7.21 4.86 6.68
C GLU A 68 -8.11 3.79 7.28
N PHE A 69 -9.13 3.32 6.54
CA PHE A 69 -9.97 2.22 7.00
C PHE A 69 -9.16 0.95 7.24
N VAL A 70 -8.28 0.57 6.32
CA VAL A 70 -7.52 -0.68 6.48
C VAL A 70 -6.49 -0.57 7.62
N ALA A 71 -5.96 0.62 7.90
CA ALA A 71 -5.07 0.83 9.02
C ALA A 71 -5.81 0.81 10.38
N LYS A 72 -7.00 1.42 10.45
CA LYS A 72 -7.70 1.67 11.73
C LYS A 72 -8.77 0.64 12.08
N ASP A 73 -9.47 0.11 11.08
CA ASP A 73 -10.68 -0.70 11.27
C ASP A 73 -10.47 -2.19 10.94
N VAL A 74 -9.35 -2.56 10.34
CA VAL A 74 -9.03 -3.97 10.02
C VAL A 74 -8.02 -4.52 11.01
N THR A 75 -8.42 -5.59 11.72
CA THR A 75 -7.54 -6.38 12.57
C THR A 75 -7.57 -7.83 12.13
N LEU A 76 -6.40 -8.40 11.90
CA LEU A 76 -6.17 -9.78 11.49
C LEU A 76 -5.11 -10.41 12.39
N GLU A 77 -5.12 -11.73 12.46
CA GLU A 77 -4.04 -12.49 13.08
C GLU A 77 -2.98 -12.83 12.02
N PRO A 78 -1.69 -12.81 12.35
CA PRO A 78 -0.65 -13.29 11.45
C PRO A 78 -0.87 -14.78 11.19
N VAL A 79 -0.95 -15.16 9.91
CA VAL A 79 -1.13 -16.55 9.49
C VAL A 79 -0.14 -16.86 8.38
N GLY A 80 0.67 -17.90 8.59
CA GLY A 80 1.63 -18.39 7.61
C GLY A 80 2.89 -18.92 8.28
N ASP A 81 3.81 -19.42 7.46
CA ASP A 81 5.09 -20.00 7.88
C ASP A 81 6.29 -19.17 7.40
N THR A 82 6.03 -18.02 6.79
CA THR A 82 7.04 -17.20 6.12
C THR A 82 7.02 -15.77 6.68
N LEU A 83 8.15 -15.34 7.25
CA LEU A 83 8.43 -13.96 7.60
C LEU A 83 9.02 -13.23 6.39
N ILE A 84 8.39 -12.14 5.97
CA ILE A 84 8.86 -11.29 4.87
C ILE A 84 9.30 -9.96 5.46
N ILE A 85 10.57 -9.60 5.25
CA ILE A 85 11.10 -8.27 5.54
C ILE A 85 11.12 -7.47 4.23
N GLY A 86 10.58 -6.26 4.24
CA GLY A 86 10.78 -5.25 3.19
C GLY A 86 11.63 -4.11 3.74
N CYS A 87 12.64 -3.66 2.98
CA CYS A 87 13.49 -2.53 3.36
C CYS A 87 13.70 -1.57 2.19
N ASP A 88 13.28 -0.33 2.37
CA ASP A 88 13.57 0.80 1.46
C ASP A 88 14.73 1.62 2.06
N VAL A 89 15.83 1.73 1.31
CA VAL A 89 17.11 2.23 1.81
C VAL A 89 17.34 3.67 1.34
N ALA A 90 17.33 4.61 2.28
CA ALA A 90 17.67 6.02 2.03
C ALA A 90 19.15 6.35 2.30
N ARG A 91 19.84 5.52 3.09
CA ARG A 91 21.25 5.69 3.51
C ARG A 91 21.49 7.06 4.20
N PHE A 92 22.10 8.01 3.49
CA PHE A 92 22.43 9.35 3.98
C PHE A 92 21.59 10.45 3.34
N GLY A 93 20.53 10.09 2.61
CA GLY A 93 19.51 11.02 2.17
C GLY A 93 18.79 11.68 3.35
N ASP A 94 17.93 12.64 3.02
CA ASP A 94 17.04 13.24 4.02
C ASP A 94 15.80 12.39 4.29
N ASP A 95 15.51 11.42 3.41
CA ASP A 95 14.46 10.43 3.58
C ASP A 95 14.81 9.41 4.66
N GLU A 96 13.78 8.80 5.24
CA GLU A 96 13.89 7.72 6.21
C GLU A 96 14.24 6.40 5.52
N THR A 97 15.07 5.59 6.17
CA THR A 97 15.18 4.16 5.83
C THR A 97 14.10 3.41 6.61
N SER A 98 13.19 2.77 5.88
CA SER A 98 12.01 2.13 6.45
C SER A 98 12.05 0.63 6.26
N MET A 99 11.77 -0.11 7.33
CA MET A 99 11.73 -1.57 7.33
C MET A 99 10.40 -2.03 7.89
N TYR A 100 9.73 -2.91 7.17
CA TYR A 100 8.51 -3.58 7.62
C TYR A 100 8.70 -5.08 7.58
N ALA A 101 8.14 -5.76 8.57
CA ALA A 101 8.10 -7.21 8.66
C ALA A 101 6.65 -7.68 8.62
N GLY A 102 6.34 -8.67 7.79
CA GLY A 102 5.00 -9.21 7.65
C GLY A 102 4.97 -10.74 7.67
N ILE A 103 3.90 -11.29 8.24
CA ILE A 103 3.55 -12.72 8.17
C ILE A 103 2.14 -12.81 7.58
N GLY A 104 2.04 -13.40 6.39
CA GLY A 104 0.79 -13.44 5.65
C GLY A 104 0.25 -12.03 5.40
N PRO A 105 -1.01 -11.73 5.78
CA PRO A 105 -1.64 -10.44 5.52
C PRO A 105 -1.34 -9.37 6.58
N VAL A 106 -0.51 -9.66 7.59
CA VAL A 106 -0.34 -8.79 8.76
C VAL A 106 1.10 -8.29 8.86
N THR A 107 1.25 -6.98 9.07
CA THR A 107 2.51 -6.38 9.52
C THR A 107 2.73 -6.71 10.99
N VAL A 108 3.85 -7.37 11.31
CA VAL A 108 4.18 -7.90 12.64
C VAL A 108 5.34 -7.16 13.32
N GLY A 109 6.00 -6.25 12.63
CA GLY A 109 7.06 -5.43 13.17
C GLY A 109 7.59 -4.42 12.16
N GLU A 110 8.27 -3.41 12.67
CA GLU A 110 8.83 -2.34 11.86
C GLU A 110 10.07 -1.76 12.52
N TYR A 111 10.95 -1.16 11.72
CA TYR A 111 12.09 -0.42 12.23
C TYR A 111 12.50 0.67 11.25
N HIS A 112 12.74 1.86 11.80
CA HIS A 112 12.93 3.07 11.02
C HIS A 112 14.15 3.84 11.51
N HIS A 113 14.94 4.38 10.59
CA HIS A 113 16.07 5.23 10.96
C HIS A 113 16.49 6.22 9.87
N PHE A 114 17.13 7.31 10.29
CA PHE A 114 17.74 8.29 9.39
C PHE A 114 19.27 8.15 9.36
N LYS A 115 19.87 8.48 8.21
CA LYS A 115 21.31 8.80 8.06
C LYS A 115 22.26 7.73 8.60
N LYS A 116 22.08 6.49 8.13
CA LYS A 116 22.99 5.35 8.41
C LYS A 116 23.60 4.81 7.12
N ASP A 117 24.78 4.21 7.23
CA ASP A 117 25.36 3.48 6.10
C ASP A 117 24.67 2.12 5.87
N THR A 118 25.02 1.49 4.76
CA THR A 118 24.44 0.21 4.34
C THR A 118 24.81 -0.95 5.28
N MET A 119 25.96 -0.88 5.96
CA MET A 119 26.40 -1.93 6.88
C MET A 119 25.56 -1.92 8.17
N VAL A 120 25.34 -0.73 8.72
CA VAL A 120 24.44 -0.54 9.87
C VAL A 120 23.01 -0.92 9.50
N THR A 121 22.55 -0.54 8.31
CA THR A 121 21.21 -0.88 7.80
C THR A 121 21.02 -2.41 7.70
N ALA A 122 21.99 -3.14 7.14
CA ALA A 122 21.95 -4.61 7.11
C ALA A 122 21.91 -5.24 8.52
N GLY A 123 22.64 -4.66 9.47
CA GLY A 123 22.58 -5.07 10.87
C GLY A 123 21.19 -4.91 11.49
N TRP A 124 20.49 -3.81 11.18
CA TRP A 124 19.13 -3.58 11.64
C TRP A 124 18.10 -4.56 11.05
N VAL A 125 18.24 -4.88 9.76
CA VAL A 125 17.42 -5.93 9.13
C VAL A 125 17.56 -7.27 9.87
N LEU A 126 18.80 -7.69 10.17
CA LEU A 126 19.05 -8.93 10.92
C LEU A 126 18.55 -8.85 12.36
N ASN A 127 18.65 -7.70 13.02
CA ASN A 127 18.14 -7.50 14.37
C ASN A 127 16.62 -7.63 14.42
N LEU A 128 15.91 -7.01 13.47
CA LEU A 128 14.45 -7.13 13.36
C LEU A 128 14.03 -8.60 13.22
N ILE A 129 14.73 -9.38 12.37
CA ILE A 129 14.48 -10.83 12.24
C ILE A 129 14.73 -11.56 13.56
N ARG A 130 15.86 -11.29 14.23
CA ARG A 130 16.23 -11.93 15.52
C ARG A 130 15.23 -11.62 16.64
N GLU A 131 14.62 -10.43 16.61
CA GLU A 131 13.59 -10.02 17.56
C GLU A 131 12.25 -10.72 17.30
N LEU A 132 11.86 -10.88 16.03
CA LEU A 132 10.55 -11.40 15.65
C LEU A 132 10.47 -12.93 15.67
N LEU A 133 11.50 -13.65 15.23
CA LEU A 133 11.45 -15.12 15.13
C LEU A 133 11.06 -15.83 16.44
N PRO A 134 11.55 -15.43 17.64
CA PRO A 134 11.12 -16.05 18.90
C PRO A 134 9.64 -15.84 19.24
N GLN A 135 9.01 -14.82 18.67
CA GLN A 135 7.60 -14.48 18.91
C GLN A 135 6.66 -15.29 18.00
N TYR A 136 7.16 -15.78 16.86
CA TYR A 136 6.40 -16.51 15.84
C TYR A 136 7.04 -17.87 15.53
N PRO A 137 6.92 -18.86 16.44
CA PRO A 137 7.55 -20.18 16.30
C PRO A 137 7.06 -21.01 15.09
N GLU A 138 5.93 -20.63 14.48
CA GLU A 138 5.39 -21.21 13.26
C GLU A 138 6.17 -20.83 11.99
N VAL A 139 7.00 -19.77 12.06
CA VAL A 139 7.82 -19.34 10.93
C VAL A 139 8.96 -20.32 10.69
N VAL A 140 9.01 -20.87 9.47
CA VAL A 140 10.07 -21.76 8.99
C VAL A 140 10.88 -21.16 7.84
N HIS A 141 10.39 -20.08 7.23
CA HIS A 141 11.02 -19.40 6.11
C HIS A 141 11.17 -17.91 6.39
N THR A 142 12.32 -17.33 6.02
CA THR A 142 12.55 -15.88 6.10
C THR A 142 13.02 -15.36 4.76
N ARG A 143 12.30 -14.37 4.22
CA ARG A 143 12.64 -13.67 2.98
C ARG A 143 12.91 -12.21 3.26
N ILE A 144 13.98 -11.67 2.69
CA ILE A 144 14.42 -10.30 2.89
C ILE A 144 14.40 -9.59 1.53
N ARG A 145 13.45 -8.68 1.33
CA ARG A 145 13.27 -7.88 0.12
C ARG A 145 13.89 -6.51 0.32
N ILE A 146 14.91 -6.19 -0.46
CA ILE A 146 15.63 -4.90 -0.39
C ILE A 146 15.35 -4.10 -1.65
N ASP A 147 14.99 -2.82 -1.56
CA ASP A 147 15.01 -1.94 -2.74
C ASP A 147 16.46 -1.71 -3.19
N ASP A 148 16.87 -2.46 -4.20
CA ASP A 148 18.23 -2.48 -4.75
C ASP A 148 18.41 -1.42 -5.85
N THR A 149 17.34 -0.75 -6.28
CA THR A 149 17.35 0.13 -7.46
C THR A 149 18.39 1.27 -7.36
N ARG A 150 18.78 1.66 -6.14
CA ARG A 150 19.72 2.76 -5.88
C ARG A 150 20.82 2.38 -4.90
N VAL A 151 20.64 2.73 -3.63
CA VAL A 151 21.67 2.62 -2.59
C VAL A 151 21.55 1.33 -1.78
N GLY A 152 20.51 0.52 -2.04
CA GLY A 152 20.23 -0.72 -1.33
C GLY A 152 21.14 -1.89 -1.69
N GLY A 153 21.83 -1.87 -2.82
CA GLY A 153 22.74 -2.97 -3.21
C GLY A 153 23.83 -3.28 -2.17
N GLY A 154 24.34 -2.26 -1.47
CA GLY A 154 25.27 -2.48 -0.37
C GLY A 154 24.66 -3.18 0.85
N VAL A 155 23.34 -3.10 1.03
CA VAL A 155 22.59 -3.85 2.05
C VAL A 155 22.38 -5.29 1.57
N THR A 156 21.96 -5.47 0.31
CA THR A 156 21.83 -6.79 -0.34
C THR A 156 23.13 -7.59 -0.24
N ASP A 157 24.25 -6.99 -0.66
CA ASP A 157 25.56 -7.64 -0.65
C ASP A 157 25.98 -8.05 0.76
N ARG A 158 25.82 -7.13 1.73
CA ARG A 158 26.22 -7.38 3.12
C ARG A 158 25.36 -8.46 3.78
N LEU A 159 24.06 -8.50 3.50
CA LEU A 159 23.18 -9.54 3.99
C LEU A 159 23.59 -10.91 3.42
N ASN A 160 23.82 -10.99 2.11
CA ASN A 160 24.27 -12.23 1.47
C ASN A 160 25.60 -12.74 2.05
N GLU A 161 26.56 -11.85 2.30
CA GLU A 161 27.84 -12.18 2.94
C GLU A 161 27.62 -12.81 4.33
N ILE A 162 26.89 -12.12 5.22
CA ILE A 162 26.63 -12.61 6.59
C ILE A 162 25.85 -13.93 6.56
N ILE A 163 24.83 -14.04 5.73
CA ILE A 163 23.99 -15.24 5.61
C ILE A 163 24.83 -16.45 5.19
N ALA A 164 25.74 -16.28 4.23
CA ALA A 164 26.63 -17.33 3.79
C ALA A 164 27.67 -17.71 4.86
N GLU A 165 28.25 -16.73 5.56
CA GLU A 165 29.24 -16.95 6.62
C GLU A 165 28.65 -17.65 7.85
N GLU A 166 27.47 -17.22 8.29
CA GLU A 166 26.79 -17.73 9.49
C GLU A 166 25.91 -18.95 9.20
N GLY A 167 25.67 -19.29 7.93
CA GLY A 167 24.80 -20.40 7.53
C GLY A 167 23.33 -20.16 7.88
N LEU A 168 22.87 -18.91 7.76
CA LEU A 168 21.50 -18.52 8.11
C LEU A 168 20.51 -19.00 7.04
N PRO A 169 19.32 -19.51 7.41
CA PRO A 169 18.34 -20.02 6.45
C PRO A 169 17.47 -18.89 5.87
N TYR A 170 18.09 -17.78 5.46
CA TYR A 170 17.38 -16.58 4.97
C TYR A 170 17.60 -16.39 3.47
N GLU A 171 16.56 -16.01 2.75
CA GLU A 171 16.62 -15.72 1.31
C GLU A 171 16.61 -14.20 1.09
N VAL A 172 17.68 -13.63 0.51
CA VAL A 172 17.73 -12.22 0.12
C VAL A 172 17.24 -12.07 -1.32
N ILE A 173 16.26 -11.20 -1.52
CA ILE A 173 15.62 -10.94 -2.80
C ILE A 173 15.80 -9.45 -3.13
N PRO A 174 16.74 -9.09 -4.02
CA PRO A 174 16.86 -7.71 -4.47
C PRO A 174 15.67 -7.34 -5.33
N ILE A 175 15.04 -6.20 -5.03
CA ILE A 175 13.90 -5.66 -5.78
C ILE A 175 14.37 -4.46 -6.57
N ASN A 176 14.17 -4.51 -7.89
CA ASN A 176 14.41 -3.39 -8.79
C ASN A 176 13.07 -2.83 -9.26
N ASN A 177 12.60 -1.76 -8.61
CA ASN A 177 11.31 -1.15 -8.87
C ASN A 177 11.19 -0.57 -10.30
N GLY A 178 12.32 -0.20 -10.92
CA GLY A 178 12.38 0.30 -12.29
C GLY A 178 12.48 -0.79 -13.35
N SER A 179 12.51 -2.07 -12.98
CA SER A 179 12.52 -3.19 -13.93
C SER A 179 11.15 -3.38 -14.60
N SER A 180 11.11 -4.13 -15.69
CA SER A 180 9.87 -4.49 -16.37
C SER A 180 8.93 -5.22 -15.41
N SER A 181 7.64 -4.88 -15.49
CA SER A 181 6.58 -5.61 -14.78
C SER A 181 6.48 -7.06 -15.26
N LEU A 182 5.84 -7.88 -14.43
CA LEU A 182 5.46 -9.25 -14.77
C LEU A 182 4.14 -9.28 -15.54
N ASP A 183 3.28 -8.28 -15.30
CA ASP A 183 2.06 -8.03 -16.07
C ASP A 183 2.30 -6.90 -17.10
N GLU A 184 2.08 -7.21 -18.39
CA GLU A 184 2.23 -6.28 -19.52
C GLU A 184 1.32 -5.05 -19.43
N HIS A 185 0.29 -5.07 -18.56
CA HIS A 185 -0.56 -3.92 -18.29
C HIS A 185 0.19 -2.76 -17.61
N TYR A 186 1.25 -3.05 -16.86
CA TYR A 186 2.05 -2.05 -16.15
C TYR A 186 3.35 -1.76 -16.90
N GLY A 187 3.90 -0.55 -16.71
CA GLY A 187 5.16 -0.17 -17.36
C GLY A 187 6.40 -0.68 -16.61
N ILE A 188 6.31 -0.78 -15.28
CA ILE A 188 7.41 -1.15 -14.38
C ILE A 188 6.88 -1.94 -13.18
N LEU A 189 7.75 -2.76 -12.57
CA LEU A 189 7.44 -3.61 -11.42
C LEU A 189 6.87 -2.82 -10.23
N GLY A 190 7.43 -1.64 -9.94
CA GLY A 190 6.93 -0.81 -8.83
C GLY A 190 5.46 -0.42 -9.00
N ALA A 191 5.02 -0.11 -10.22
CA ALA A 191 3.63 0.25 -10.50
C ALA A 191 2.68 -0.94 -10.33
N GLU A 192 3.12 -2.14 -10.74
CA GLU A 192 2.38 -3.39 -10.52
C GLU A 192 2.23 -3.69 -9.02
N MET A 193 3.30 -3.55 -8.24
CA MET A 193 3.26 -3.77 -6.79
C MET A 193 2.27 -2.82 -6.10
N TRP A 194 2.29 -1.54 -6.45
CA TRP A 194 1.33 -0.57 -5.93
C TRP A 194 -0.11 -0.89 -6.35
N ALA A 195 -0.31 -1.34 -7.59
CA ALA A 195 -1.64 -1.74 -8.07
C ALA A 195 -2.18 -2.98 -7.34
N PHE A 196 -1.31 -3.93 -7.02
CA PHE A 196 -1.66 -5.10 -6.22
C PHE A 196 -2.09 -4.69 -4.80
N ILE A 197 -1.33 -3.83 -4.13
CA ILE A 197 -1.69 -3.29 -2.80
C ILE A 197 -3.04 -2.56 -2.88
N LYS A 198 -3.22 -1.67 -3.87
CA LYS A 198 -4.49 -0.97 -4.10
C LYS A 198 -5.66 -1.95 -4.19
N GLY A 199 -5.51 -3.04 -4.96
CA GLY A 199 -6.53 -4.07 -5.11
C GLY A 199 -6.91 -4.72 -3.78
N LEU A 200 -5.93 -5.03 -2.93
CA LEU A 200 -6.18 -5.59 -1.59
C LEU A 200 -6.93 -4.61 -0.68
N LEU A 201 -6.57 -3.32 -0.70
CA LEU A 201 -7.25 -2.32 0.10
C LEU A 201 -8.71 -2.11 -0.36
N GLU A 202 -8.95 -2.06 -1.67
CA GLU A 202 -10.29 -1.97 -2.24
C GLU A 202 -11.12 -3.24 -1.98
N GLN A 203 -10.47 -4.41 -1.91
CA GLN A 203 -11.09 -5.67 -1.53
C GLN A 203 -11.53 -5.66 -0.07
N ASN A 204 -10.68 -5.24 0.87
CA ASN A 204 -11.06 -5.10 2.28
C ASN A 204 -12.31 -4.26 2.47
N MET A 205 -12.36 -3.11 1.81
CA MET A 205 -13.55 -2.26 1.86
C MET A 205 -14.80 -2.98 1.35
N SER A 206 -14.66 -3.79 0.31
CA SER A 206 -15.78 -4.52 -0.28
C SER A 206 -16.22 -5.68 0.61
N ASN A 207 -15.27 -6.34 1.26
CA ASN A 207 -15.50 -7.44 2.18
C ASN A 207 -16.24 -6.97 3.44
N ASP A 208 -15.83 -5.84 4.03
CA ASP A 208 -16.52 -5.23 5.18
C ASP A 208 -18.03 -5.06 4.94
N MET A 209 -18.40 -4.55 3.77
CA MET A 209 -19.80 -4.31 3.43
C MET A 209 -20.61 -5.58 3.21
N ASN A 210 -19.94 -6.66 2.81
CA ASN A 210 -20.55 -7.97 2.60
C ASN A 210 -20.49 -8.84 3.86
N ASN A 211 -19.82 -8.38 4.93
CA ASN A 211 -19.44 -9.18 6.10
C ASN A 211 -18.54 -10.38 5.74
N ASP A 212 -17.67 -10.22 4.76
CA ASP A 212 -16.62 -11.18 4.41
C ASP A 212 -15.31 -10.88 5.18
N PRO A 213 -14.42 -11.86 5.39
CA PRO A 213 -13.14 -11.64 6.08
C PRO A 213 -12.22 -10.67 5.32
N ALA A 214 -11.49 -9.82 6.04
CA ALA A 214 -10.45 -8.97 5.44
C ALA A 214 -9.24 -9.80 4.94
N VAL A 215 -8.48 -9.23 4.02
CA VAL A 215 -7.37 -9.88 3.30
C VAL A 215 -6.00 -9.20 3.52
N LEU A 216 -5.96 -8.03 4.13
CA LEU A 216 -4.74 -7.27 4.41
C LEU A 216 -4.95 -6.42 5.66
N GLN A 217 -3.96 -6.32 6.53
CA GLN A 217 -3.91 -5.34 7.60
C GLN A 217 -2.71 -4.42 7.37
N LEU A 218 -2.93 -3.11 7.45
CA LEU A 218 -1.84 -2.13 7.49
C LEU A 218 -1.45 -1.85 8.96
N PRO A 219 -0.20 -1.44 9.23
CA PRO A 219 0.15 -0.96 10.56
C PRO A 219 -0.68 0.28 10.91
N ASP A 220 -1.08 0.38 12.17
CA ASP A 220 -1.75 1.58 12.72
C ASP A 220 -0.66 2.62 13.02
N ASP A 221 -0.18 3.27 11.97
CA ASP A 221 0.83 4.33 12.05
C ASP A 221 0.15 5.70 11.99
N ASP A 222 0.43 6.53 13.00
CA ASP A 222 -0.11 7.88 13.16
C ASP A 222 0.23 8.80 11.97
N VAL A 223 1.22 8.44 11.14
CA VAL A 223 1.62 9.17 9.92
C VAL A 223 0.49 9.24 8.88
N LEU A 224 -0.46 8.30 8.89
CA LEU A 224 -1.58 8.28 7.93
C LEU A 224 -2.72 9.25 8.28
N SER A 225 -2.69 9.88 9.46
CA SER A 225 -3.73 10.83 9.88
C SER A 225 -3.29 12.26 9.58
N PRO A 226 -4.01 13.03 8.75
CA PRO A 226 -3.74 14.46 8.62
C PRO A 226 -4.07 15.16 9.94
N ASN A 227 -3.07 15.82 10.54
CA ASN A 227 -3.27 16.80 11.62
C ASN A 227 -4.20 17.93 11.20
#